data_AF-A0A484D1Y7-F1
#
_entry.id   AF-A0A484D1Y7-F1
#
_cell.length_a   1.000
_cell.length_b   1.000
_cell.length_c   1.000
_cell.angle_alpha   90.00
_cell.angle_beta   90.00
_cell.angle_gamma   90.00
#
_symmetry.space_group_name_H-M   'P 1'
#
loop_
_entity.id
_entity.type
_entity.pdbx_description
1 polymer ?
#
loop_
_entity_poly.entity_id
_entity_poly.type
_entity_poly.pdbx_seq_one_letter_code
_entity_poly.pdbx_strand_id
1 'polypeptide(L)'
;MTVLCAGPDKGGKDACQGDSGGPLVCPAGSGGGHWVVLGVTSWGKGCGRSWGNNSSRAPSRRGSPGVFTDVRLLLPWIKRKLREADDQQLADEQQQATTSSKLCSVRDGHVTASKGVFRNPALPGDHYDNNQLCVWSISVPPGYSILLEFDYFDLENDLQCRYDRLTVSVGTHRPVGIFCGSVLPGPVLLNNSQYATLLFSSDINRARSGFVIRHRAVQGHYNLGCGTVVLVEDQTALHSPNYPQFYNNDCVLRWVVYAPQGHVVKLDFADFYLEESDGCLYDSLTILGDVEGTEEIVVLCGGSIPPSVLSYHSVMVLQFSSDSSITRRGFSATLTFISRTELHDQDTGVESQREGLRDHQDVLAANQRYVTSYVNLDAEDPVVQQSSNRDLSYQGDVDHKISKGPRLHMDKGSDDEDYSGEYSRSGK
;
A
#
# COMPACT_ATOMS: atom_id res chain seq x y z
N MET A 1 -29.71 6.07 -11.77
CA MET A 1 -29.95 5.08 -10.70
C MET A 1 -29.24 5.57 -9.45
N THR A 2 -29.93 5.71 -8.31
CA THR A 2 -29.37 6.26 -7.06
C THR A 2 -28.92 5.20 -6.05
N VAL A 3 -29.06 3.93 -6.43
CA VAL A 3 -28.84 2.77 -5.56
C VAL A 3 -27.85 1.80 -6.18
N LEU A 4 -27.07 1.13 -5.32
CA LEU A 4 -26.13 0.06 -5.61
C LEU A 4 -26.64 -1.23 -4.97
N CYS A 5 -26.52 -2.33 -5.69
CA CYS A 5 -26.72 -3.66 -5.12
C CYS A 5 -25.35 -4.30 -4.88
N ALA A 6 -25.06 -4.72 -3.65
CA ALA A 6 -23.81 -5.38 -3.31
C ALA A 6 -24.04 -6.64 -2.48
N GLY A 7 -23.33 -7.71 -2.84
CA GLY A 7 -23.39 -9.00 -2.17
C GLY A 7 -22.56 -10.05 -2.92
N PRO A 8 -22.29 -11.23 -2.33
CA PRO A 8 -21.52 -12.28 -2.99
C PRO A 8 -22.22 -12.82 -4.24
N ASP A 9 -21.47 -13.12 -5.31
CA ASP A 9 -22.01 -13.68 -6.57
C ASP A 9 -22.76 -15.01 -6.36
N LYS A 10 -22.30 -15.80 -5.40
CA LYS A 10 -22.90 -17.08 -5.00
C LYS A 10 -24.19 -16.89 -4.17
N GLY A 11 -24.60 -15.66 -3.90
CA GLY A 11 -25.65 -15.28 -2.95
C GLY A 11 -25.12 -15.27 -1.50
N GLY A 12 -25.79 -14.58 -0.59
CA GLY A 12 -25.34 -14.48 0.80
C GLY A 12 -25.98 -13.34 1.59
N LYS A 13 -25.47 -13.08 2.80
CA LYS A 13 -26.10 -12.20 3.79
C LYS A 13 -26.21 -10.74 3.32
N ASP A 14 -27.44 -10.31 3.07
CA ASP A 14 -27.92 -8.93 2.89
C ASP A 14 -27.68 -8.03 4.15
N ALA A 15 -27.76 -6.71 3.99
CA ALA A 15 -27.83 -5.74 5.07
C ALA A 15 -29.11 -5.92 5.92
N CYS A 16 -29.05 -5.50 7.19
CA CYS A 16 -30.22 -5.48 8.07
C CYS A 16 -31.21 -4.39 7.68
N GLN A 17 -32.51 -4.61 7.96
CA GLN A 17 -33.49 -3.51 7.94
C GLN A 17 -33.24 -2.60 9.16
N GLY A 18 -33.23 -1.28 8.94
CA GLY A 18 -33.05 -0.28 10.00
C GLY A 18 -31.65 0.34 10.02
N ASP A 19 -31.26 0.87 11.18
CA ASP A 19 -29.97 1.51 11.47
C ASP A 19 -28.79 0.51 11.62
N SER A 20 -29.09 -0.79 11.68
CA SER A 20 -28.13 -1.84 12.00
C SER A 20 -27.30 -2.32 10.79
N GLY A 21 -27.33 -1.61 9.66
CA GLY A 21 -26.53 -1.92 8.47
C GLY A 21 -25.34 -0.98 8.33
N GLY A 22 -24.12 -1.49 8.56
CA GLY A 22 -22.88 -0.75 8.31
C GLY A 22 -22.71 -0.34 6.83
N PRO A 23 -21.87 0.67 6.54
CA PRO A 23 -21.67 1.14 5.18
C PRO A 23 -21.09 0.05 4.27
N LEU A 24 -21.43 0.13 2.97
CA LEU A 24 -20.70 -0.62 1.95
C LEU A 24 -19.33 0.02 1.80
N VAL A 25 -18.31 -0.68 2.31
CA VAL A 25 -16.90 -0.31 2.15
C VAL A 25 -16.24 -1.17 1.10
N CYS A 26 -15.38 -0.55 0.30
CA CYS A 26 -14.56 -1.26 -0.68
C CYS A 26 -13.10 -0.84 -0.53
N PRO A 27 -12.15 -1.76 -0.77
CA PRO A 27 -10.75 -1.38 -0.85
C PRO A 27 -10.58 -0.40 -2.02
N ALA A 28 -9.93 0.73 -1.74
CA ALA A 28 -9.50 1.67 -2.76
C ALA A 28 -8.19 1.16 -3.36
N GLY A 29 -8.29 0.47 -4.51
CA GLY A 29 -7.13 -0.09 -5.22
C GLY A 29 -6.88 -1.58 -4.95
N SER A 30 -5.86 -2.13 -5.61
CA SER A 30 -5.57 -3.57 -5.62
C SER A 30 -4.85 -4.10 -4.37
N GLY A 31 -4.34 -3.23 -3.49
CA GLY A 31 -3.47 -3.58 -2.35
C GLY A 31 -4.13 -3.63 -0.96
N GLY A 32 -5.46 -3.57 -0.83
CA GLY A 32 -6.19 -3.90 0.42
C GLY A 32 -6.01 -2.99 1.66
N GLY A 33 -5.11 -1.99 1.64
CA GLY A 33 -4.78 -1.17 2.81
C GLY A 33 -5.68 0.05 3.07
N HIS A 34 -6.40 0.56 2.06
CA HIS A 34 -7.24 1.74 2.18
C HIS A 34 -8.70 1.40 1.85
N TRP A 35 -9.65 1.80 2.70
CA TRP A 35 -11.07 1.46 2.53
C TRP A 35 -11.91 2.72 2.40
N VAL A 36 -12.80 2.74 1.42
CA VAL A 36 -13.70 3.88 1.17
C VAL A 36 -15.15 3.45 1.29
N VAL A 37 -15.98 4.34 1.84
CA VAL A 37 -17.43 4.16 1.87
C VAL A 37 -17.99 4.47 0.48
N LEU A 38 -18.48 3.44 -0.21
CA LEU A 38 -19.16 3.57 -1.50
C LEU A 38 -20.67 3.68 -1.35
N GLY A 39 -21.22 3.10 -0.28
CA GLY A 39 -22.66 3.05 -0.08
C GLY A 39 -23.07 3.20 1.38
N VAL A 40 -24.18 3.90 1.61
CA VAL A 40 -24.88 3.88 2.90
C VAL A 40 -26.04 2.90 2.79
N THR A 41 -26.23 2.06 3.79
CA THR A 41 -27.32 1.08 3.80
C THR A 41 -28.65 1.79 3.53
N SER A 42 -29.34 1.40 2.46
CA SER A 42 -30.68 1.89 2.16
C SER A 42 -31.69 0.93 2.74
N TRP A 43 -31.66 -0.32 2.31
CA TRP A 43 -32.46 -1.40 2.88
C TRP A 43 -31.89 -2.77 2.50
N GLY A 44 -32.23 -3.77 3.29
CA GLY A 44 -31.99 -5.17 2.98
C GLY A 44 -33.19 -6.01 3.39
N LYS A 45 -33.30 -7.23 2.88
CA LYS A 45 -34.36 -8.16 3.30
C LYS A 45 -33.79 -9.18 4.29
N GLY A 46 -33.89 -8.82 5.56
CA GLY A 46 -33.81 -9.79 6.66
C GLY A 46 -32.43 -10.08 7.22
N CYS A 47 -31.51 -9.11 7.31
CA CYS A 47 -30.21 -9.29 8.00
C CYS A 47 -29.43 -10.51 7.49
N GLY A 48 -29.46 -10.71 6.17
CA GLY A 48 -28.90 -11.90 5.56
C GLY A 48 -29.74 -13.17 5.63
N ARG A 49 -31.06 -13.04 5.81
CA ARG A 49 -32.02 -14.13 5.58
C ARG A 49 -32.36 -14.22 4.10
N SER A 50 -32.62 -15.45 3.68
CA SER A 50 -32.97 -15.78 2.31
C SER A 50 -34.39 -15.34 1.95
N TRP A 51 -34.65 -15.07 0.66
CA TRP A 51 -36.02 -15.06 0.14
C TRP A 51 -36.57 -16.50 0.24
N GLY A 52 -37.41 -16.76 1.24
CA GLY A 52 -37.92 -18.10 1.55
C GLY A 52 -38.60 -18.82 0.38
N ASN A 53 -39.07 -18.06 -0.62
CA ASN A 53 -39.92 -18.56 -1.69
C ASN A 53 -39.16 -18.81 -3.01
N ASN A 54 -37.82 -18.64 -3.05
CA ASN A 54 -37.04 -18.90 -4.26
C ASN A 54 -36.61 -20.37 -4.35
N SER A 55 -37.47 -21.22 -4.91
CA SER A 55 -37.23 -22.65 -5.12
C SER A 55 -36.14 -22.97 -6.14
N SER A 56 -35.68 -21.99 -6.93
CA SER A 56 -34.66 -22.14 -7.97
C SER A 56 -33.22 -22.24 -7.43
N ARG A 57 -32.99 -21.99 -6.14
CA ARG A 57 -31.66 -22.08 -5.49
C ARG A 57 -31.74 -22.87 -4.19
N ALA A 58 -30.63 -23.53 -3.80
CA ALA A 58 -30.54 -24.22 -2.51
C ALA A 58 -30.71 -23.25 -1.33
N PRO A 59 -31.34 -23.64 -0.21
CA PRO A 59 -31.63 -22.75 0.93
C PRO A 59 -30.42 -21.93 1.45
N SER A 60 -29.21 -22.50 1.38
CA SER A 60 -27.94 -21.86 1.76
C SER A 60 -27.44 -20.77 0.79
N ARG A 61 -28.05 -20.63 -0.40
CA ARG A 61 -27.66 -19.69 -1.49
C ARG A 61 -28.77 -18.74 -1.90
N ARG A 62 -29.82 -18.60 -1.10
CA ARG A 62 -31.02 -17.80 -1.41
C ARG A 62 -30.98 -16.36 -0.83
N GLY A 63 -29.81 -15.80 -0.57
CA GLY A 63 -29.67 -14.41 -0.08
C GLY A 63 -29.86 -13.35 -1.17
N SER A 64 -30.48 -12.21 -0.83
CA SER A 64 -30.50 -11.02 -1.69
C SER A 64 -29.25 -10.17 -1.51
N PRO A 65 -28.83 -9.41 -2.55
CA PRO A 65 -27.85 -8.35 -2.35
C PRO A 65 -28.44 -7.24 -1.46
N GLY A 66 -27.58 -6.62 -0.66
CA GLY A 66 -27.94 -5.38 0.04
C GLY A 66 -28.09 -4.24 -0.93
N VAL A 67 -29.08 -3.38 -0.65
CA VAL A 67 -29.32 -2.17 -1.41
C VAL A 67 -28.75 -1.00 -0.63
N PHE A 68 -27.82 -0.30 -1.27
CA PHE A 68 -27.10 0.83 -0.72
C PHE A 68 -27.40 2.07 -1.55
N THR A 69 -27.46 3.24 -0.94
CA THR A 69 -27.44 4.50 -1.66
C THR A 69 -26.03 4.77 -2.17
N ASP A 70 -25.86 5.08 -3.46
CA ASP A 70 -24.55 5.42 -4.02
C ASP A 70 -24.07 6.77 -3.48
N VAL A 71 -23.10 6.75 -2.56
CA VAL A 71 -22.60 7.96 -1.91
C VAL A 71 -21.92 8.89 -2.91
N ARG A 72 -21.35 8.35 -4.00
CA ARG A 72 -20.64 9.15 -5.01
C ARG A 72 -21.55 10.16 -5.71
N LEU A 73 -22.82 9.79 -5.88
CA LEU A 73 -23.82 10.68 -6.48
C LEU A 73 -24.21 11.84 -5.56
N LEU A 74 -24.04 11.65 -4.25
CA LEU A 74 -24.36 12.65 -3.24
C LEU A 74 -23.14 13.46 -2.81
N LEU A 75 -21.91 13.09 -3.23
CA LEU A 75 -20.68 13.81 -2.85
C LEU A 75 -20.75 15.32 -3.08
N PRO A 76 -21.26 15.84 -4.21
CA PRO A 76 -21.39 17.29 -4.39
C PRO A 76 -22.37 17.92 -3.38
N TRP A 77 -23.48 17.25 -3.08
CA TRP A 77 -24.47 17.70 -2.12
C TRP A 77 -23.95 17.63 -0.67
N ILE A 78 -23.26 16.55 -0.30
CA ILE A 78 -22.62 16.37 1.01
C ILE A 78 -21.59 17.48 1.21
N LYS A 79 -20.68 17.68 0.25
CA LYS A 79 -19.67 18.75 0.31
C LYS A 79 -20.29 20.13 0.41
N ARG A 80 -21.40 20.39 -0.30
CA ARG A 80 -22.14 21.64 -0.19
C ARG A 80 -22.82 21.80 1.17
N LYS A 81 -23.40 20.74 1.72
CA LYS A 81 -24.09 20.78 3.02
C LYS A 81 -23.13 20.93 4.19
N LEU A 82 -21.95 20.35 4.11
CA LEU A 82 -20.87 20.62 5.06
C LEU A 82 -20.53 22.12 5.06
N ARG A 83 -20.34 22.71 3.87
CA ARG A 83 -20.10 24.16 3.73
C ARG A 83 -21.27 25.03 4.23
N GLU A 84 -22.51 24.65 3.93
CA GLU A 84 -23.70 25.40 4.37
C GLU A 84 -23.92 25.32 5.89
N ALA A 85 -23.60 24.18 6.51
CA ALA A 85 -23.65 24.04 7.96
C ALA A 85 -22.57 24.92 8.62
N ASP A 86 -21.38 25.01 8.03
CA ASP A 86 -20.32 25.92 8.47
C ASP A 86 -20.76 27.39 8.35
N ASP A 87 -21.40 27.77 7.24
CA ASP A 87 -21.89 29.12 6.97
C ASP A 87 -23.06 29.54 7.90
N GLN A 88 -23.92 28.59 8.30
CA GLN A 88 -25.02 28.85 9.25
C GLN A 88 -24.53 28.98 10.69
N GLN A 89 -23.51 28.21 11.11
CA GLN A 89 -22.89 28.38 12.43
C GLN A 89 -22.14 29.72 12.57
N LEU A 90 -21.61 30.28 11.47
CA LEU A 90 -20.97 31.59 11.45
C LEU A 90 -21.93 32.78 11.67
N ALA A 91 -23.24 32.61 11.47
CA ALA A 91 -24.23 33.68 11.66
C ALA A 91 -24.73 33.79 13.12
N ASP A 92 -24.67 32.70 13.89
CA ASP A 92 -25.18 32.63 15.27
C ASP A 92 -24.09 32.81 16.35
N GLU A 93 -22.79 32.77 15.99
CA GLU A 93 -21.69 32.80 16.97
C GLU A 93 -20.78 34.03 16.87
N GLN A 94 -21.30 35.21 17.23
CA GLN A 94 -20.45 36.37 17.52
C GLN A 94 -19.86 36.38 18.95
N GLN A 95 -20.18 35.42 19.81
CA GLN A 95 -19.65 35.33 21.19
C GLN A 95 -19.61 33.89 21.68
N GLN A 96 -18.59 33.11 21.29
CA GLN A 96 -17.82 32.23 22.18
C GLN A 96 -16.87 31.40 21.32
N ALA A 97 -15.57 31.58 21.48
CA ALA A 97 -14.60 30.61 21.01
C ALA A 97 -14.80 29.31 21.80
N THR A 98 -15.31 28.25 21.16
CA THR A 98 -14.87 26.84 21.21
C THR A 98 -15.93 25.94 20.59
N THR A 99 -15.47 24.95 19.80
CA THR A 99 -16.26 23.86 19.17
C THR A 99 -16.89 24.13 17.79
N SER A 100 -16.06 24.47 16.80
CA SER A 100 -16.40 24.10 15.41
C SER A 100 -16.09 22.60 15.23
N SER A 101 -16.93 21.90 14.49
CA SER A 101 -16.64 20.55 13.96
C SER A 101 -15.64 20.67 12.80
N LYS A 102 -14.41 21.11 13.13
CA LYS A 102 -13.62 21.99 12.27
C LYS A 102 -13.10 21.30 11.00
N LEU A 103 -13.54 21.82 9.85
CA LEU A 103 -12.65 21.99 8.70
C LEU A 103 -11.28 22.53 9.15
N CYS A 104 -10.26 22.29 8.35
CA CYS A 104 -8.89 22.58 8.72
C CYS A 104 -8.67 23.95 9.37
N SER A 105 -7.81 24.00 10.39
CA SER A 105 -7.44 25.24 11.07
C SER A 105 -6.89 26.30 10.10
N VAL A 106 -6.42 25.85 8.92
CA VAL A 106 -6.13 26.67 7.74
C VAL A 106 -7.14 26.39 6.65
N ARG A 107 -7.54 27.43 5.90
CA ARG A 107 -8.46 27.27 4.77
C ARG A 107 -7.91 26.31 3.72
N ASP A 108 -8.70 25.30 3.40
CA ASP A 108 -8.54 24.50 2.19
C ASP A 108 -8.63 25.41 0.96
N GLY A 109 -7.89 25.08 -0.09
CA GLY A 109 -7.92 25.94 -1.27
C GLY A 109 -7.01 25.52 -2.40
N HIS A 110 -7.31 26.14 -3.53
CA HIS A 110 -6.48 26.04 -4.72
C HIS A 110 -5.44 27.16 -4.73
N VAL A 111 -4.17 26.81 -4.91
CA VAL A 111 -3.07 27.77 -5.07
C VAL A 111 -2.58 27.71 -6.51
N THR A 112 -2.88 28.76 -7.27
CA THR A 112 -2.52 28.92 -8.70
C THR A 112 -1.22 29.72 -8.91
N ALA A 113 -0.49 30.01 -7.83
CA ALA A 113 0.70 30.85 -7.86
C ALA A 113 1.98 30.04 -8.06
N SER A 114 3.00 30.65 -8.66
CA SER A 114 4.35 30.08 -8.85
C SER A 114 5.11 29.82 -7.53
N LYS A 115 4.59 30.29 -6.40
CA LYS A 115 5.10 30.01 -5.06
C LYS A 115 4.00 30.12 -4.02
N GLY A 116 4.16 29.43 -2.89
CA GLY A 116 3.24 29.51 -1.76
C GLY A 116 3.68 28.66 -0.60
N VAL A 117 2.91 28.72 0.49
CA VAL A 117 3.21 28.01 1.73
C VAL A 117 1.92 27.39 2.27
N PHE A 118 1.96 26.08 2.50
CA PHE A 118 0.96 25.33 3.23
C PHE A 118 1.39 25.20 4.68
N ARG A 119 0.47 25.46 5.59
CA ARG A 119 0.69 25.30 7.02
C ARG A 119 -0.51 24.55 7.58
N ASN A 120 -0.26 23.64 8.51
CA ASN A 120 -1.30 23.09 9.36
C ASN A 120 -0.64 22.65 10.67
N PRO A 121 -0.98 23.21 11.82
CA PRO A 121 -2.02 24.23 12.05
C PRO A 121 -1.64 25.64 11.55
N ALA A 122 -2.58 26.58 11.62
CA ALA A 122 -2.39 27.97 11.16
C ALA A 122 -1.36 28.74 11.98
N LEU A 123 -1.35 28.53 13.29
CA LEU A 123 -0.55 29.27 14.25
C LEU A 123 0.66 28.43 14.71
N PRO A 124 1.88 29.01 14.73
CA PRO A 124 3.04 28.33 15.30
C PRO A 124 2.82 28.01 16.79
N GLY A 125 3.22 26.80 17.21
CA GLY A 125 3.10 26.35 18.60
C GLY A 125 1.75 25.72 18.97
N ASP A 126 0.81 25.65 18.02
CA ASP A 126 -0.44 24.91 18.16
C ASP A 126 -0.30 23.45 17.69
N HIS A 127 -1.36 22.67 17.86
CA HIS A 127 -1.49 21.32 17.31
C HIS A 127 -2.63 21.26 16.29
N TYR A 128 -2.56 20.35 15.33
CA TYR A 128 -3.70 20.08 14.45
C TYR A 128 -4.85 19.41 15.23
N ASP A 129 -6.07 19.45 14.70
CA ASP A 129 -7.22 18.82 15.36
C ASP A 129 -7.27 17.32 15.05
N ASN A 130 -7.86 16.52 15.95
CA ASN A 130 -8.19 15.12 15.67
C ASN A 130 -9.36 15.03 14.66
N ASN A 131 -9.41 13.98 13.85
CA ASN A 131 -10.39 13.74 12.78
C ASN A 131 -10.43 14.85 11.71
N GLN A 132 -9.31 15.55 11.53
CA GLN A 132 -9.16 16.62 10.56
C GLN A 132 -8.90 16.05 9.17
N LEU A 133 -9.50 16.64 8.14
CA LEU A 133 -9.28 16.29 6.74
C LEU A 133 -9.04 17.58 5.94
N CYS A 134 -7.82 17.77 5.44
CA CYS A 134 -7.44 18.96 4.67
C CYS A 134 -7.07 18.62 3.25
N VAL A 135 -7.49 19.47 2.32
CA VAL A 135 -7.15 19.32 0.91
C VAL A 135 -6.67 20.63 0.34
N TRP A 136 -5.43 20.62 -0.13
CA TRP A 136 -4.87 21.71 -0.93
C TRP A 136 -4.56 21.24 -2.34
N SER A 137 -4.86 22.08 -3.32
CA SER A 137 -4.57 21.80 -4.72
C SER A 137 -3.61 22.84 -5.26
N ILE A 138 -2.54 22.39 -5.91
CA ILE A 138 -1.54 23.23 -6.55
C ILE A 138 -1.79 23.21 -8.05
N SER A 139 -1.77 24.38 -8.70
CA SER A 139 -1.62 24.48 -10.15
C SER A 139 -0.51 25.48 -10.46
N VAL A 140 0.42 25.06 -11.32
CA VAL A 140 1.50 25.91 -11.83
C VAL A 140 1.35 26.13 -13.34
N PRO A 141 1.93 27.22 -13.89
CA PRO A 141 1.84 27.49 -15.33
C PRO A 141 2.41 26.35 -16.20
N PRO A 142 1.97 26.23 -17.46
CA PRO A 142 2.54 25.30 -18.43
C PRO A 142 4.06 25.42 -18.58
N GLY A 143 4.73 24.27 -18.68
CA GLY A 143 6.18 24.17 -18.80
C GLY A 143 6.96 24.23 -17.48
N TYR A 144 6.27 24.29 -16.34
CA TYR A 144 6.85 24.21 -15.00
C TYR A 144 6.54 22.88 -14.32
N SER A 145 7.47 22.43 -13.48
CA SER A 145 7.31 21.35 -12.51
C SER A 145 6.99 21.93 -11.13
N ILE A 146 6.35 21.14 -10.26
CA ILE A 146 6.09 21.52 -8.87
C ILE A 146 7.21 20.96 -7.99
N LEU A 147 7.84 21.83 -7.19
CA LEU A 147 8.75 21.43 -6.12
C LEU A 147 8.12 21.75 -4.77
N LEU A 148 8.07 20.76 -3.88
CA LEU A 148 7.65 20.91 -2.49
C LEU A 148 8.86 20.80 -1.57
N GLU A 149 9.00 21.73 -0.64
CA GLU A 149 10.08 21.80 0.33
C GLU A 149 9.47 21.84 1.73
N PHE A 150 9.89 20.94 2.61
CA PHE A 150 9.40 20.86 3.98
C PHE A 150 10.28 21.74 4.88
N ASP A 151 9.68 22.77 5.46
CA ASP A 151 10.35 23.64 6.44
C ASP A 151 10.17 23.09 7.87
N TYR A 152 9.07 22.37 8.11
CA TYR A 152 8.71 21.81 9.41
C TYR A 152 7.78 20.60 9.24
N PHE A 153 7.93 19.58 10.07
CA PHE A 153 7.11 18.37 10.01
C PHE A 153 7.10 17.59 11.34
N ASP A 154 5.91 17.36 11.89
CA ASP A 154 5.67 16.62 13.12
C ASP A 154 4.21 16.11 13.14
N LEU A 155 4.02 14.87 12.69
CA LEU A 155 2.74 14.13 12.74
C LEU A 155 2.86 12.92 13.68
N GLU A 156 1.74 12.27 14.02
CA GLU A 156 1.80 10.98 14.70
C GLU A 156 2.70 10.00 13.92
N ASN A 157 3.51 9.24 14.65
CA ASN A 157 4.46 8.31 14.08
C ASN A 157 3.84 6.91 13.94
N ASP A 158 3.84 6.35 12.73
CA ASP A 158 3.47 4.97 12.42
C ASP A 158 4.35 4.46 11.27
N LEU A 159 4.71 3.17 11.29
CA LEU A 159 5.61 2.59 10.29
C LEU A 159 5.05 2.68 8.85
N GLN A 160 3.74 2.73 8.70
CA GLN A 160 3.04 2.75 7.41
C GLN A 160 2.14 4.00 7.26
N CYS A 161 2.31 4.99 8.15
CA CYS A 161 1.51 6.21 8.18
C CYS A 161 -0.02 5.94 8.09
N ARG A 162 -0.51 4.98 8.87
CA ARG A 162 -1.93 4.55 8.84
C ARG A 162 -2.87 5.45 9.63
N TYR A 163 -2.36 6.12 10.65
CA TYR A 163 -3.12 7.04 11.51
C TYR A 163 -3.10 8.44 10.89
N ASP A 164 -2.20 9.30 11.37
CA ASP A 164 -2.02 10.65 10.84
C ASP A 164 -1.05 10.64 9.66
N ARG A 165 -1.47 11.22 8.54
CA ARG A 165 -0.64 11.24 7.33
C ARG A 165 -0.87 12.47 6.48
N LEU A 166 0.21 12.88 5.83
CA LEU A 166 0.18 13.78 4.69
C LEU A 166 0.48 13.00 3.42
N THR A 167 -0.44 13.03 2.47
CA THR A 167 -0.28 12.41 1.15
C THR A 167 -0.14 13.48 0.08
N VAL A 168 0.96 13.41 -0.69
CA VAL A 168 1.17 14.18 -1.92
C VAL A 168 0.75 13.30 -3.09
N SER A 169 -0.08 13.78 -4.01
CA SER A 169 -0.56 13.02 -5.16
C SER A 169 -0.61 13.84 -6.44
N VAL A 170 -0.47 13.16 -7.60
CA VAL A 170 -0.66 13.75 -8.93
C VAL A 170 -1.87 13.15 -9.63
N GLY A 171 -2.97 13.90 -9.71
CA GLY A 171 -4.25 13.35 -10.18
C GLY A 171 -4.86 12.36 -9.18
N THR A 172 -5.74 11.48 -9.66
CA THR A 172 -6.49 10.53 -8.83
C THR A 172 -5.74 9.22 -8.67
N HIS A 173 -5.64 8.70 -7.45
CA HIS A 173 -5.05 7.38 -7.15
C HIS A 173 -3.56 7.24 -7.52
N ARG A 174 -2.82 8.35 -7.50
CA ARG A 174 -1.39 8.36 -7.80
C ARG A 174 -0.63 9.12 -6.71
N PRO A 175 -0.50 8.53 -5.51
CA PRO A 175 0.34 9.09 -4.45
C PRO A 175 1.79 9.14 -4.91
N VAL A 176 2.51 10.19 -4.56
CA VAL A 176 3.95 10.32 -4.81
C VAL A 176 4.73 10.21 -3.50
N GLY A 177 4.13 10.63 -2.39
CA GLY A 177 4.70 10.48 -1.08
C GLY A 177 3.63 10.45 -0.01
N ILE A 178 3.86 9.63 1.01
CA ILE A 178 3.02 9.48 2.18
C ILE A 178 3.94 9.68 3.38
N PHE A 179 3.66 10.69 4.19
CA PHE A 179 4.57 11.16 5.23
C PHE A 179 3.85 11.20 6.58
N CYS A 180 4.57 10.80 7.63
CA CYS A 180 4.16 10.87 9.03
C CYS A 180 5.39 10.85 9.95
N GLY A 181 5.19 10.97 11.27
CA GLY A 181 6.28 11.10 12.24
C GLY A 181 6.91 12.49 12.28
N SER A 182 8.09 12.58 12.89
CA SER A 182 8.80 13.84 13.17
C SER A 182 10.13 14.01 12.43
N VAL A 183 10.49 13.05 11.57
CA VAL A 183 11.64 13.18 10.69
C VAL A 183 11.25 14.13 9.56
N LEU A 184 12.04 15.19 9.36
CA LEU A 184 11.77 16.17 8.31
C LEU A 184 11.88 15.50 6.93
N PRO A 185 10.80 15.45 6.12
CA PRO A 185 10.87 14.87 4.80
C PRO A 185 11.78 15.70 3.89
N GLY A 186 12.49 15.02 2.98
CA GLY A 186 13.21 15.71 1.93
C GLY A 186 12.27 16.32 0.88
N PRO A 187 12.81 17.08 -0.09
CA PRO A 187 12.01 17.73 -1.11
C PRO A 187 11.23 16.73 -1.98
N VAL A 188 10.05 17.11 -2.45
CA VAL A 188 9.28 16.31 -3.43
C VAL A 188 9.24 17.07 -4.75
N LEU A 189 9.88 16.52 -5.77
CA LEU A 189 9.89 17.04 -7.13
C LEU A 189 8.86 16.30 -7.98
N LEU A 190 7.78 16.98 -8.32
CA LEU A 190 6.76 16.49 -9.25
C LEU A 190 7.15 16.89 -10.67
N ASN A 191 8.11 16.15 -11.24
CA ASN A 191 8.70 16.48 -12.53
C ASN A 191 7.66 16.41 -13.64
N ASN A 192 7.62 17.42 -14.51
CA ASN A 192 6.65 17.57 -15.61
C ASN A 192 5.17 17.56 -15.18
N SER A 193 4.87 17.65 -13.89
CA SER A 193 3.51 17.73 -13.39
C SER A 193 3.15 19.15 -12.99
N GLN A 194 2.05 19.64 -13.56
CA GLN A 194 1.52 20.98 -13.34
C GLN A 194 0.46 21.05 -12.24
N TYR A 195 0.01 19.88 -11.76
CA TYR A 195 -1.09 19.76 -10.81
C TYR A 195 -0.75 18.76 -9.72
N ALA A 196 -0.97 19.17 -8.47
CA ALA A 196 -0.77 18.30 -7.32
C ALA A 196 -1.86 18.51 -6.28
N THR A 197 -2.12 17.47 -5.49
CA THR A 197 -3.01 17.52 -4.34
C THR A 197 -2.23 17.11 -3.10
N LEU A 198 -2.33 17.91 -2.05
CA LEU A 198 -1.87 17.58 -0.71
C LEU A 198 -3.11 17.25 0.12
N LEU A 199 -3.15 16.05 0.67
CA LEU A 199 -4.22 15.56 1.53
C LEU A 199 -3.63 15.28 2.91
N PHE A 200 -4.08 16.02 3.93
CA PHE A 200 -3.77 15.70 5.32
C PHE A 200 -4.99 15.05 5.97
N SER A 201 -4.80 13.96 6.70
CA SER A 201 -5.84 13.30 7.49
C SER A 201 -5.27 12.96 8.86
N SER A 202 -6.03 13.24 9.91
CA SER A 202 -5.74 12.76 11.27
C SER A 202 -6.83 11.81 11.79
N ASP A 203 -6.47 10.98 12.77
CA ASP A 203 -7.37 10.06 13.44
C ASP A 203 -7.98 10.67 14.71
N ILE A 204 -8.58 9.86 15.59
CA ILE A 204 -9.30 10.34 16.78
C ILE A 204 -8.40 10.88 17.91
N ASN A 205 -7.08 10.67 17.89
CA ASN A 205 -6.19 11.08 18.97
C ASN A 205 -4.77 11.48 18.48
N ARG A 206 -3.91 11.87 19.44
CA ARG A 206 -2.46 12.12 19.23
C ARG A 206 -2.08 13.19 18.20
N ALA A 207 -2.92 14.20 18.08
CA ALA A 207 -2.53 15.47 17.47
C ALA A 207 -1.12 15.95 17.86
N ARG A 208 -0.37 16.38 16.84
CA ARG A 208 0.98 16.91 16.94
C ARG A 208 1.06 18.32 16.34
N SER A 209 2.27 18.88 16.30
CA SER A 209 2.47 20.28 15.89
C SER A 209 2.40 20.53 14.37
N GLY A 210 2.26 19.48 13.56
CA GLY A 210 1.86 19.59 12.16
C GLY A 210 3.01 19.90 11.21
N PHE A 211 2.79 20.71 10.18
CA PHE A 211 3.77 20.92 9.11
C PHE A 211 3.75 22.32 8.49
N VAL A 212 4.88 22.67 7.87
CA VAL A 212 5.05 23.84 7.01
C VAL A 212 5.73 23.38 5.72
N ILE A 213 5.06 23.59 4.59
CA ILE A 213 5.52 23.16 3.27
C ILE A 213 5.50 24.35 2.33
N ARG A 214 6.64 24.65 1.70
CA ARG A 214 6.74 25.65 0.65
C ARG A 214 6.62 24.96 -0.70
N HIS A 215 5.83 25.52 -1.61
CA HIS A 215 5.84 25.10 -3.00
C HIS A 215 6.46 26.16 -3.90
N ARG A 216 7.13 25.70 -4.96
CA ARG A 216 7.68 26.54 -6.03
C ARG A 216 7.44 25.90 -7.38
N ALA A 217 7.14 26.73 -8.38
CA ALA A 217 7.20 26.36 -9.78
C ALA A 217 8.66 26.44 -10.23
N VAL A 218 9.21 25.33 -10.73
CA VAL A 218 10.60 25.23 -11.19
C VAL A 218 10.64 24.79 -12.65
N GLN A 219 11.67 25.22 -13.39
CA GLN A 219 11.86 24.89 -14.79
C GLN A 219 13.29 24.39 -15.01
N GLY A 220 13.46 23.44 -15.94
CA GLY A 220 14.76 22.89 -16.30
C GLY A 220 15.22 21.76 -15.37
N HIS A 221 16.51 21.43 -15.46
CA HIS A 221 17.10 20.35 -14.69
C HIS A 221 17.29 20.79 -13.23
N TYR A 222 16.59 20.15 -12.31
CA TYR A 222 16.77 20.36 -10.88
C TYR A 222 17.83 19.40 -10.37
N ASN A 223 18.88 19.92 -9.70
CA ASN A 223 19.86 19.05 -9.05
C ASN A 223 19.18 18.31 -7.91
N LEU A 224 19.04 17.00 -8.06
CA LEU A 224 18.44 16.12 -7.07
C LEU A 224 19.38 16.02 -5.86
N GLY A 225 18.99 16.63 -4.75
CA GLY A 225 19.68 16.44 -3.48
C GLY A 225 19.33 15.09 -2.86
N CYS A 226 20.20 14.58 -2.00
CA CYS A 226 19.84 13.46 -1.12
C CYS A 226 18.59 13.81 -0.28
N GLY A 227 17.75 12.82 -0.03
CA GLY A 227 16.43 12.93 0.59
C GLY A 227 15.27 13.19 -0.38
N THR A 228 15.54 13.48 -1.66
CA THR A 228 14.49 13.89 -2.60
C THR A 228 13.59 12.72 -3.04
N VAL A 229 12.29 12.97 -3.12
CA VAL A 229 11.33 12.10 -3.80
C VAL A 229 11.00 12.69 -5.16
N VAL A 230 11.14 11.91 -6.23
CA VAL A 230 10.98 12.37 -7.62
C VAL A 230 9.88 11.58 -8.29
N LEU A 231 8.89 12.28 -8.85
CA LEU A 231 7.93 11.70 -9.76
C LEU A 231 8.55 11.53 -11.16
N VAL A 232 8.36 10.36 -11.76
CA VAL A 232 8.77 10.06 -13.13
C VAL A 232 7.56 9.49 -13.89
N GLU A 233 7.25 10.08 -15.04
CA GLU A 233 6.08 9.70 -15.87
C GLU A 233 6.48 9.37 -17.32
N ASP A 234 7.76 9.48 -17.64
CA ASP A 234 8.34 9.30 -18.95
C ASP A 234 9.32 8.12 -18.97
N GLN A 235 9.54 7.59 -20.18
CA GLN A 235 10.62 6.62 -20.41
C GLN A 235 11.94 7.36 -20.45
N THR A 236 12.75 7.18 -19.41
CA THR A 236 14.02 7.88 -19.24
C THR A 236 15.08 6.96 -18.63
N ALA A 237 16.34 7.35 -18.81
CA ALA A 237 17.41 6.83 -17.98
C ALA A 237 17.37 7.48 -16.59
N LEU A 238 17.62 6.68 -15.56
CA LEU A 238 17.81 7.07 -14.18
C LEU A 238 19.20 6.66 -13.73
N HIS A 239 19.81 7.49 -12.90
CA HIS A 239 21.15 7.27 -12.40
C HIS A 239 21.23 7.55 -10.91
N SER A 240 22.13 6.86 -10.23
CA SER A 240 22.54 7.24 -8.88
C SER A 240 23.12 8.67 -8.88
N PRO A 241 23.08 9.37 -7.73
CA PRO A 241 23.73 10.67 -7.59
C PRO A 241 25.19 10.63 -8.06
N ASN A 242 25.63 11.72 -8.71
CA ASN A 242 26.98 11.93 -9.25
C ASN A 242 27.43 10.98 -10.37
N TYR A 243 26.63 10.01 -10.80
CA TYR A 243 27.02 9.05 -11.84
C TYR A 243 27.57 9.78 -13.09
N PRO A 244 28.72 9.35 -13.66
CA PRO A 244 29.46 8.10 -13.37
C PRO A 244 30.49 8.20 -12.23
N GLN A 245 30.56 9.33 -11.52
CA GLN A 245 31.37 9.45 -10.31
C GLN A 245 30.72 8.72 -9.14
N PHE A 246 31.46 8.57 -8.05
CA PHE A 246 30.96 7.84 -6.89
C PHE A 246 29.82 8.61 -6.22
N TYR A 247 28.80 7.88 -5.76
CA TYR A 247 27.71 8.47 -4.98
C TYR A 247 28.23 8.97 -3.63
N ASN A 248 27.43 9.79 -2.95
CA ASN A 248 27.74 10.28 -1.60
C ASN A 248 27.24 9.30 -0.54
N ASN A 249 27.88 9.30 0.64
CA ASN A 249 27.33 8.65 1.85
C ASN A 249 26.04 9.34 2.32
N ASP A 250 25.32 8.66 3.22
CA ASP A 250 24.14 9.16 3.94
C ASP A 250 23.05 9.72 2.99
N CYS A 251 22.83 9.03 1.87
CA CYS A 251 21.96 9.50 0.81
C CYS A 251 20.77 8.57 0.63
N VAL A 252 19.56 9.11 0.69
CA VAL A 252 18.33 8.39 0.33
C VAL A 252 17.67 9.11 -0.84
N LEU A 253 17.44 8.44 -1.97
CA LEU A 253 16.78 9.05 -3.13
C LEU A 253 15.68 8.10 -3.62
N ARG A 254 14.47 8.63 -3.81
CA ARG A 254 13.30 7.83 -4.17
C ARG A 254 12.71 8.31 -5.48
N TRP A 255 12.56 7.43 -6.45
CA TRP A 255 11.85 7.70 -7.71
C TRP A 255 10.53 6.93 -7.72
N VAL A 256 9.42 7.65 -7.82
CA VAL A 256 8.09 7.06 -7.99
C VAL A 256 7.73 7.12 -9.47
N VAL A 257 7.73 5.95 -10.10
CA VAL A 257 7.49 5.80 -11.54
C VAL A 257 6.07 5.32 -11.76
N TYR A 258 5.32 6.06 -12.57
CA TYR A 258 3.99 5.65 -13.00
C TYR A 258 3.97 5.33 -14.49
N ALA A 259 3.63 4.09 -14.82
CA ALA A 259 3.34 3.69 -16.18
C ALA A 259 1.97 4.22 -16.65
N PRO A 260 1.79 4.44 -17.96
CA PRO A 260 0.49 4.70 -18.56
C PRO A 260 -0.53 3.60 -18.26
N GLN A 261 -1.81 3.91 -18.43
CA GLN A 261 -2.89 2.94 -18.21
C GLN A 261 -2.66 1.67 -19.06
N GLY A 262 -2.87 0.50 -18.45
CA GLY A 262 -2.70 -0.79 -19.11
C GLY A 262 -1.26 -1.27 -19.26
N HIS A 263 -0.28 -0.54 -18.73
CA HIS A 263 1.14 -0.90 -18.79
C HIS A 263 1.68 -1.28 -17.41
N VAL A 264 2.83 -1.95 -17.40
CA VAL A 264 3.72 -2.14 -16.24
C VAL A 264 5.04 -1.45 -16.51
N VAL A 265 5.81 -1.19 -15.46
CA VAL A 265 7.15 -0.61 -15.54
C VAL A 265 8.18 -1.74 -15.64
N LYS A 266 9.12 -1.59 -16.56
CA LYS A 266 10.33 -2.42 -16.66
C LYS A 266 11.56 -1.55 -16.40
N LEU A 267 12.44 -2.04 -15.55
CA LEU A 267 13.73 -1.45 -15.22
C LEU A 267 14.86 -2.32 -15.77
N ASP A 268 15.67 -1.75 -16.66
CA ASP A 268 16.82 -2.41 -17.27
C ASP A 268 18.13 -1.75 -16.84
N PHE A 269 19.09 -2.51 -16.32
CA PHE A 269 20.37 -1.98 -15.84
C PHE A 269 21.42 -1.98 -16.96
N ALA A 270 22.00 -0.81 -17.22
CA ALA A 270 23.16 -0.66 -18.10
C ALA A 270 24.49 -0.74 -17.30
N ASP A 271 24.46 -0.32 -16.04
CA ASP A 271 25.61 -0.33 -15.14
C ASP A 271 25.11 -0.43 -13.69
N PHE A 272 25.83 -1.15 -12.84
CA PHE A 272 25.47 -1.34 -11.44
C PHE A 272 26.68 -1.73 -10.61
N TYR A 273 27.03 -0.90 -9.63
CA TYR A 273 27.99 -1.24 -8.61
C TYR A 273 27.75 -0.41 -7.35
N LEU A 274 27.20 -1.05 -6.31
CA LEU A 274 27.04 -0.52 -4.95
C LEU A 274 27.98 -1.26 -3.99
N GLU A 275 28.10 -0.77 -2.75
CA GLU A 275 28.75 -1.54 -1.69
C GLU A 275 28.09 -2.93 -1.55
N GLU A 276 28.90 -3.94 -1.27
CA GLU A 276 28.43 -5.31 -1.13
C GLU A 276 28.34 -5.68 0.35
N SER A 277 27.21 -6.25 0.75
CA SER A 277 26.99 -6.74 2.11
C SER A 277 25.98 -7.88 2.10
N ASP A 278 26.02 -8.74 3.12
CA ASP A 278 24.98 -9.76 3.29
C ASP A 278 23.60 -9.08 3.43
N GLY A 279 22.61 -9.55 2.68
CA GLY A 279 21.27 -8.98 2.63
C GLY A 279 21.18 -7.50 2.19
N CYS A 280 22.23 -6.92 1.61
CA CYS A 280 22.25 -5.50 1.19
C CYS A 280 21.92 -4.50 2.32
N LEU A 281 22.41 -4.79 3.53
CA LEU A 281 22.21 -3.98 4.73
C LEU A 281 22.97 -2.64 4.75
N TYR A 282 24.01 -2.48 3.92
CA TYR A 282 24.72 -1.20 3.76
C TYR A 282 24.07 -0.39 2.62
N ASP A 283 24.77 -0.19 1.51
CA ASP A 283 24.21 0.48 0.35
C ASP A 283 23.29 -0.44 -0.45
N SER A 284 22.14 0.09 -0.84
CA SER A 284 21.12 -0.69 -1.54
C SER A 284 20.33 0.13 -2.54
N LEU A 285 19.87 -0.56 -3.58
CA LEU A 285 18.77 -0.14 -4.43
C LEU A 285 17.59 -1.09 -4.18
N THR A 286 16.57 -0.61 -3.48
CA THR A 286 15.34 -1.33 -3.21
C THR A 286 14.28 -0.97 -4.24
N ILE A 287 13.67 -1.97 -4.86
CA ILE A 287 12.56 -1.82 -5.81
C ILE A 287 11.27 -2.25 -5.13
N LEU A 288 10.26 -1.38 -5.13
CA LEU A 288 8.97 -1.60 -4.48
C LEU A 288 7.82 -1.52 -5.52
N GLY A 289 6.76 -2.27 -5.25
CA GLY A 289 5.53 -2.37 -6.05
C GLY A 289 4.45 -1.35 -5.68
N ASP A 290 4.65 -0.59 -4.62
CA ASP A 290 3.73 0.41 -4.06
C ASP A 290 4.48 1.61 -3.43
N VAL A 291 3.73 2.69 -3.16
CA VAL A 291 4.30 3.95 -2.65
C VAL A 291 4.47 3.92 -1.13
N GLU A 292 3.61 3.16 -0.46
CA GLU A 292 3.61 2.87 0.96
C GLU A 292 4.81 2.01 1.38
N GLY A 293 5.42 1.27 0.44
CA GLY A 293 6.56 0.40 0.69
C GLY A 293 6.19 -0.91 1.39
N THR A 294 4.98 -1.40 1.16
CA THR A 294 4.52 -2.69 1.69
C THR A 294 4.81 -3.86 0.75
N GLU A 295 5.05 -3.59 -0.54
CA GLU A 295 5.35 -4.57 -1.57
C GLU A 295 6.81 -4.44 -2.00
N GLU A 296 7.72 -5.18 -1.38
CA GLU A 296 9.11 -5.28 -1.83
C GLU A 296 9.24 -6.26 -3.00
N ILE A 297 9.80 -5.79 -4.12
CA ILE A 297 10.07 -6.64 -5.29
C ILE A 297 11.46 -7.25 -5.18
N VAL A 298 12.49 -6.41 -4.94
CA VAL A 298 13.88 -6.85 -4.80
C VAL A 298 14.74 -5.80 -4.12
N VAL A 299 15.75 -6.23 -3.37
CA VAL A 299 16.84 -5.39 -2.84
C VAL A 299 18.14 -5.78 -3.54
N LEU A 300 18.86 -4.80 -4.07
CA LEU A 300 20.04 -5.00 -4.91
C LEU A 300 21.26 -4.28 -4.34
N CYS A 301 22.43 -4.93 -4.36
CA CYS A 301 23.73 -4.38 -3.97
C CYS A 301 24.88 -5.17 -4.61
N GLY A 302 26.13 -4.76 -4.39
CA GLY A 302 27.31 -5.38 -5.00
C GLY A 302 27.59 -4.92 -6.44
N GLY A 303 28.49 -5.65 -7.14
CA GLY A 303 29.05 -5.24 -8.44
C GLY A 303 28.56 -5.99 -9.67
N SER A 304 27.60 -6.92 -9.53
CA SER A 304 27.02 -7.63 -10.65
C SER A 304 25.86 -6.83 -11.26
N ILE A 305 25.77 -6.79 -12.60
CA ILE A 305 24.62 -6.16 -13.28
C ILE A 305 23.37 -7.03 -13.02
N PRO A 306 22.32 -6.51 -12.36
CA PRO A 306 21.13 -7.28 -12.07
C PRO A 306 20.32 -7.61 -13.33
N PRO A 307 19.52 -8.69 -13.31
CA PRO A 307 18.48 -8.91 -14.32
C PRO A 307 17.46 -7.77 -14.33
N SER A 308 16.74 -7.64 -15.46
CA SER A 308 15.64 -6.69 -15.56
C SER A 308 14.56 -6.95 -14.53
N VAL A 309 14.00 -5.89 -13.96
CA VAL A 309 12.94 -5.95 -12.95
C VAL A 309 11.62 -5.45 -13.55
N LEU A 310 10.54 -6.19 -13.31
CA LEU A 310 9.18 -5.81 -13.72
C LEU A 310 8.36 -5.45 -12.48
N SER A 311 7.53 -4.40 -12.59
CA SER A 311 6.54 -4.10 -11.56
C SER A 311 5.34 -5.04 -11.64
N TYR A 312 4.66 -5.24 -10.51
CA TYR A 312 3.39 -5.96 -10.46
C TYR A 312 2.24 -5.16 -11.09
N HIS A 313 2.30 -3.83 -10.96
CA HIS A 313 1.23 -2.91 -11.32
C HIS A 313 1.74 -1.80 -12.25
N SER A 314 0.98 -0.70 -12.36
CA SER A 314 1.39 0.50 -13.09
C SER A 314 2.32 1.42 -12.29
N VAL A 315 2.78 1.02 -11.11
CA VAL A 315 3.70 1.79 -10.28
C VAL A 315 4.93 0.96 -9.95
N MET A 316 6.08 1.61 -9.96
CA MET A 316 7.35 1.07 -9.48
C MET A 316 8.03 2.16 -8.68
N VAL A 317 8.56 1.83 -7.51
CA VAL A 317 9.32 2.77 -6.71
C VAL A 317 10.75 2.28 -6.55
N LEU A 318 11.71 3.10 -6.96
CA LEU A 318 13.13 2.87 -6.75
C LEU A 318 13.54 3.67 -5.52
N GLN A 319 14.13 3.01 -4.53
CA GLN A 319 14.73 3.66 -3.36
C GLN A 319 16.22 3.32 -3.32
N PHE A 320 17.06 4.30 -3.63
CA PHE A 320 18.49 4.21 -3.39
C PHE A 320 18.78 4.68 -1.96
N SER A 321 19.56 3.91 -1.22
CA SER A 321 20.03 4.24 0.12
C SER A 321 21.52 3.96 0.21
N SER A 322 22.28 4.88 0.80
CA SER A 322 23.69 4.67 1.16
C SER A 322 23.94 4.93 2.63
N ASP A 323 24.84 4.16 3.22
CA ASP A 323 25.24 4.32 4.61
C ASP A 323 26.33 5.41 4.79
N SER A 324 26.91 5.50 5.98
CA SER A 324 27.90 6.52 6.33
C SER A 324 29.30 6.33 5.70
N SER A 325 29.51 5.27 4.93
CA SER A 325 30.82 4.84 4.44
C SER A 325 30.79 4.15 3.07
N ILE A 326 31.99 3.90 2.53
CA ILE A 326 32.24 3.01 1.38
C ILE A 326 31.34 3.27 0.16
N THR A 327 31.72 4.25 -0.67
CA THR A 327 30.98 4.53 -1.91
C THR A 327 31.52 3.78 -3.13
N ARG A 328 30.68 3.64 -4.16
CA ARG A 328 31.01 3.08 -5.48
C ARG A 328 30.46 3.98 -6.59
N ARG A 329 30.68 3.61 -7.85
CA ARG A 329 30.19 4.35 -9.04
C ARG A 329 28.66 4.44 -9.13
N GLY A 330 27.93 3.58 -8.43
CA GLY A 330 26.47 3.59 -8.43
C GLY A 330 25.86 2.83 -9.61
N PHE A 331 24.73 3.31 -10.14
CA PHE A 331 23.99 2.61 -11.18
C PHE A 331 23.49 3.54 -12.29
N SER A 332 23.25 2.94 -13.45
CA SER A 332 22.55 3.53 -14.59
C SER A 332 21.51 2.55 -15.09
N ALA A 333 20.24 2.94 -15.06
CA ALA A 333 19.14 2.09 -15.46
C ALA A 333 18.16 2.83 -16.37
N THR A 334 17.47 2.11 -17.26
CA THR A 334 16.48 2.67 -18.19
C THR A 334 15.09 2.17 -17.84
N LEU A 335 14.13 3.09 -17.82
CA LEU A 335 12.72 2.80 -17.63
C LEU A 335 12.03 2.59 -18.97
N THR A 336 11.29 1.49 -19.09
CA THR A 336 10.39 1.24 -20.21
C THR A 336 9.01 0.81 -19.71
N PHE A 337 7.98 1.05 -20.52
CA PHE A 337 6.61 0.65 -20.20
C PHE A 337 6.19 -0.47 -21.13
N ILE A 338 5.76 -1.59 -20.56
CA ILE A 338 5.33 -2.78 -21.31
C ILE A 338 3.82 -2.90 -21.21
N SER A 339 3.15 -3.11 -22.34
CA SER A 339 1.71 -3.34 -22.34
C SER A 339 1.40 -4.67 -21.67
N ARG A 340 0.39 -4.69 -20.80
CA ARG A 340 -0.08 -5.94 -20.16
C ARG A 340 -0.57 -6.97 -21.17
N THR A 341 -1.05 -6.55 -22.33
CA THR A 341 -1.47 -7.49 -23.39
C THR A 341 -0.29 -8.26 -23.96
N GLU A 342 0.85 -7.60 -24.15
CA GLU A 342 2.07 -8.22 -24.70
C GLU A 342 2.68 -9.24 -23.72
N LEU A 343 2.55 -9.00 -22.41
CA LEU A 343 2.96 -9.97 -21.39
C LEU A 343 2.12 -11.26 -21.43
N HIS A 344 0.82 -11.16 -21.72
CA HIS A 344 -0.05 -12.32 -21.85
C HIS A 344 0.15 -13.08 -23.17
N ASP A 345 0.52 -12.39 -24.24
CA ASP A 345 0.82 -13.02 -25.53
C ASP A 345 2.13 -13.84 -25.50
N GLN A 346 3.08 -13.47 -24.63
CA GLN A 346 4.30 -14.28 -24.41
C GLN A 346 4.02 -15.59 -23.67
N ASP A 347 2.99 -15.65 -22.84
CA ASP A 347 2.61 -16.88 -22.09
C ASP A 347 1.80 -17.83 -22.99
N THR A 348 0.96 -17.29 -23.88
CA THR A 348 0.19 -18.09 -24.85
C THR A 348 1.02 -18.59 -26.04
N GLY A 349 2.15 -17.95 -26.35
CA GLY A 349 3.09 -18.38 -27.38
C GLY A 349 3.84 -19.69 -27.04
N VAL A 350 3.98 -20.04 -25.76
CA VAL A 350 4.67 -21.26 -25.30
C VAL A 350 3.79 -22.51 -25.45
N GLU A 351 2.46 -22.37 -25.44
CA GLU A 351 1.54 -23.48 -25.72
C GLU A 351 1.50 -23.86 -27.20
N SER A 352 1.70 -22.90 -28.11
CA SER A 352 1.66 -23.16 -29.57
C SER A 352 2.87 -23.97 -30.09
N GLN A 353 3.98 -24.04 -29.36
CA GLN A 353 5.14 -24.88 -29.71
C GLN A 353 5.13 -26.26 -29.05
N ARG A 354 4.22 -26.50 -28.09
CA ARG A 354 4.01 -27.84 -27.49
C ARG A 354 2.99 -28.69 -28.25
N GLU A 355 2.19 -28.09 -29.13
CA GLU A 355 1.25 -28.83 -29.99
C GLU A 355 1.90 -29.38 -31.28
N GLY A 356 3.11 -28.92 -31.65
CA GLY A 356 3.87 -29.45 -32.79
C GLY A 356 4.73 -30.69 -32.52
N LEU A 357 4.79 -31.17 -31.27
CA LEU A 357 5.58 -32.34 -30.85
C LEU A 357 4.73 -33.50 -30.31
N ARG A 358 3.40 -33.44 -30.49
CA ARG A 358 2.46 -34.50 -30.09
C ARG A 358 2.01 -35.43 -31.22
N ASP A 359 2.54 -35.27 -32.43
CA ASP A 359 2.16 -36.11 -33.59
C ASP A 359 3.25 -37.12 -34.02
N HIS A 360 4.18 -37.46 -33.12
CA HIS A 360 5.25 -38.44 -33.37
C HIS A 360 5.42 -39.50 -32.27
N GLN A 361 4.33 -39.87 -31.59
CA GLN A 361 4.34 -40.97 -30.62
C GLN A 361 3.44 -42.16 -30.93
N ASP A 362 2.96 -42.29 -32.18
CA ASP A 362 2.16 -43.45 -32.63
C ASP A 362 2.88 -44.38 -33.64
N VAL A 363 4.19 -44.62 -33.48
CA VAL A 363 4.91 -45.66 -34.27
C VAL A 363 5.80 -46.61 -33.45
N LEU A 364 5.84 -46.54 -32.11
CA LEU A 364 6.70 -47.45 -31.32
C LEU A 364 5.97 -48.17 -30.17
N ALA A 365 4.74 -48.62 -30.42
CA ALA A 365 4.04 -49.58 -29.57
C ALA A 365 3.60 -50.82 -30.37
N ALA A 366 4.49 -51.34 -31.21
CA ALA A 366 4.31 -52.63 -31.88
C ALA A 366 5.67 -53.27 -32.17
N ASN A 367 6.36 -53.76 -31.13
CA ASN A 367 7.28 -54.91 -31.20
C ASN A 367 7.92 -55.20 -29.84
N GLN A 368 7.15 -55.84 -28.95
CA GLN A 368 7.73 -56.55 -27.80
C GLN A 368 7.05 -57.91 -27.63
N ARG A 369 7.32 -58.81 -28.58
CA ARG A 369 7.45 -60.25 -28.34
C ARG A 369 8.46 -60.79 -29.34
N TYR A 370 9.63 -61.24 -28.87
CA TYR A 370 10.26 -62.52 -29.21
C TYR A 370 11.68 -62.61 -28.60
N VAL A 371 11.78 -63.41 -27.54
CA VAL A 371 12.82 -64.43 -27.25
C VAL A 371 14.25 -64.00 -26.83
N THR A 372 14.46 -64.17 -25.52
CA THR A 372 15.62 -64.74 -24.77
C THR A 372 16.83 -65.30 -25.54
N SER A 373 18.05 -65.08 -25.02
CA SER A 373 18.88 -66.15 -24.40
C SER A 373 20.32 -65.70 -24.05
N TYR A 374 20.89 -66.42 -23.07
CA TYR A 374 22.31 -66.62 -22.72
C TYR A 374 22.91 -65.97 -21.43
N VAL A 375 22.72 -66.73 -20.33
CA VAL A 375 23.65 -67.28 -19.30
C VAL A 375 24.50 -66.39 -18.36
N ASN A 376 24.37 -66.77 -17.08
CA ASN A 376 25.17 -66.54 -15.86
C ASN A 376 26.69 -66.72 -15.99
N LEU A 377 27.45 -66.16 -15.03
CA LEU A 377 28.55 -66.82 -14.32
C LEU A 377 28.82 -66.13 -12.95
N ASP A 378 29.09 -66.96 -11.95
CA ASP A 378 29.15 -66.75 -10.49
C ASP A 378 30.46 -66.08 -9.97
N ALA A 379 30.44 -65.60 -8.70
CA ALA A 379 31.37 -65.97 -7.59
C ALA A 379 31.64 -64.89 -6.50
N GLU A 380 31.28 -65.24 -5.25
CA GLU A 380 32.03 -65.19 -3.95
C GLU A 380 32.70 -63.89 -3.36
N ASP A 381 32.12 -63.37 -2.24
CA ASP A 381 32.62 -63.14 -0.85
C ASP A 381 34.15 -63.05 -0.48
N PRO A 382 34.60 -62.62 0.74
CA PRO A 382 34.18 -61.59 1.74
C PRO A 382 35.38 -60.77 2.38
N VAL A 383 35.14 -60.01 3.50
CA VAL A 383 36.04 -59.73 4.68
C VAL A 383 36.63 -58.30 4.97
N VAL A 384 36.02 -57.61 5.97
CA VAL A 384 36.57 -57.07 7.26
C VAL A 384 37.29 -55.69 7.39
N GLN A 385 36.73 -54.74 8.17
CA GLN A 385 37.10 -54.41 9.59
C GLN A 385 36.20 -53.32 10.23
N GLN A 386 35.99 -53.51 11.53
CA GLN A 386 35.20 -52.73 12.49
C GLN A 386 35.90 -51.43 12.94
N SER A 387 35.12 -50.43 13.38
CA SER A 387 35.25 -49.89 14.76
C SER A 387 34.07 -49.00 15.19
N SER A 388 33.49 -49.38 16.34
CA SER A 388 33.14 -48.53 17.49
C SER A 388 32.03 -47.46 17.41
N ASN A 389 30.87 -47.83 17.99
CA ASN A 389 30.09 -47.14 19.03
C ASN A 389 29.73 -45.65 18.92
N ARG A 390 28.41 -45.38 18.86
CA ARG A 390 27.64 -44.80 19.98
C ARG A 390 26.14 -44.88 19.72
N ASP A 391 25.45 -45.65 20.56
CA ASP A 391 23.99 -45.59 20.75
C ASP A 391 23.60 -44.27 21.43
N LEU A 392 22.45 -43.73 21.06
CA LEU A 392 21.37 -43.40 22.00
C LEU A 392 20.06 -43.19 21.23
N SER A 393 19.06 -43.91 21.71
CA SER A 393 17.73 -44.13 21.18
C SER A 393 16.78 -42.94 21.33
N TYR A 394 15.82 -42.81 20.41
CA TYR A 394 14.46 -42.39 20.75
C TYR A 394 13.48 -43.10 19.81
N GLN A 395 12.66 -43.96 20.42
CA GLN A 395 11.61 -44.74 19.77
C GLN A 395 10.31 -43.92 19.87
N GLY A 396 9.67 -43.69 18.74
CA GLY A 396 8.34 -43.11 18.69
C GLY A 396 7.28 -44.16 18.99
N ASP A 397 6.24 -43.75 19.70
CA ASP A 397 4.97 -44.47 19.77
C ASP A 397 3.83 -43.49 19.50
N VAL A 398 2.87 -44.00 18.73
CA VAL A 398 1.67 -43.36 18.20
C VAL A 398 0.50 -43.81 19.09
N ASP A 399 -0.40 -42.91 19.50
CA ASP A 399 -1.85 -43.06 19.26
C ASP A 399 -2.76 -41.95 19.84
N HIS A 400 -3.57 -41.40 18.93
CA HIS A 400 -5.02 -41.10 19.01
C HIS A 400 -5.73 -40.63 20.32
N LYS A 401 -6.33 -39.43 20.29
CA LYS A 401 -7.79 -39.11 20.12
C LYS A 401 -8.32 -37.90 20.94
N ILE A 402 -9.05 -37.04 20.22
CA ILE A 402 -10.35 -36.37 20.56
C ILE A 402 -10.39 -35.09 21.43
N SER A 403 -11.14 -34.10 20.87
CA SER A 403 -12.14 -33.20 21.52
C SER A 403 -11.85 -31.70 21.70
N LYS A 404 -12.64 -30.92 20.92
CA LYS A 404 -13.42 -29.70 21.25
C LYS A 404 -12.68 -28.39 21.54
N GLY A 405 -13.07 -27.37 20.76
CA GLY A 405 -12.65 -25.97 20.90
C GLY A 405 -13.35 -25.20 22.03
N PRO A 406 -12.99 -23.92 22.21
CA PRO A 406 -13.53 -23.11 23.30
C PRO A 406 -14.75 -22.27 22.88
N ARG A 407 -15.76 -22.29 23.74
CA ARG A 407 -16.86 -21.32 23.83
C ARG A 407 -16.40 -20.11 24.65
N LEU A 408 -16.69 -18.89 24.20
CA LEU A 408 -16.66 -17.69 25.02
C LEU A 408 -18.04 -17.47 25.62
N HIS A 409 -18.10 -17.42 26.96
CA HIS A 409 -19.27 -17.10 27.75
C HIS A 409 -19.25 -15.60 28.06
N MET A 410 -20.32 -14.89 27.69
CA MET A 410 -20.70 -13.64 28.34
C MET A 410 -21.35 -13.99 29.68
N ASP A 411 -21.00 -13.26 30.73
CA ASP A 411 -21.83 -13.12 31.93
C ASP A 411 -22.19 -11.66 32.12
N LYS A 412 -23.49 -11.41 32.33
CA LYS A 412 -24.05 -10.21 32.92
C LYS A 412 -24.28 -10.51 34.40
N GLY A 413 -23.92 -9.58 35.27
CA GLY A 413 -24.33 -9.59 36.67
C GLY A 413 -24.24 -8.18 37.23
N SER A 414 -25.40 -7.60 37.49
CA SER A 414 -25.62 -6.45 38.34
C SER A 414 -25.23 -6.75 39.79
N ASP A 415 -24.90 -5.73 40.57
CA ASP A 415 -25.68 -5.33 41.75
C ASP A 415 -24.97 -4.17 42.47
N ASP A 416 -25.75 -3.12 42.73
CA ASP A 416 -25.49 -2.06 43.69
C ASP A 416 -25.40 -2.64 45.12
N GLU A 417 -24.52 -2.13 45.98
CA GLU A 417 -24.85 -1.75 47.37
C GLU A 417 -23.77 -0.84 47.98
N ASP A 418 -24.27 0.09 48.79
CA ASP A 418 -23.61 1.15 49.54
C ASP A 418 -22.44 0.71 50.44
N TYR A 419 -21.46 1.59 50.63
CA TYR A 419 -21.00 1.89 52.00
C TYR A 419 -20.34 3.28 52.10
N SER A 420 -21.00 4.14 52.87
CA SER A 420 -20.53 5.42 53.41
C SER A 420 -19.32 5.24 54.34
N GLY A 421 -18.41 6.23 54.35
CA GLY A 421 -17.34 6.30 55.36
C GLY A 421 -16.48 7.56 55.25
N GLU A 422 -17.01 8.68 55.72
CA GLU A 422 -16.19 9.83 56.13
C GLU A 422 -15.28 9.42 57.31
N TYR A 423 -14.01 9.81 57.30
CA TYR A 423 -13.35 10.24 58.53
C TYR A 423 -12.19 11.20 58.23
N SER A 424 -12.31 12.41 58.77
CA SER A 424 -11.26 13.43 58.78
C SER A 424 -10.47 13.38 60.09
N ARG A 425 -9.13 13.51 59.95
CA ARG A 425 -8.12 14.10 60.86
C ARG A 425 -7.87 13.49 62.25
N SER A 426 -6.63 13.05 62.48
CA SER A 426 -5.54 13.82 63.12
C SER A 426 -4.35 12.90 63.42
N GLY A 427 -3.12 13.39 63.24
CA GLY A 427 -1.90 12.60 63.42
C GLY A 427 -1.57 12.28 64.88
N LYS A 428 -1.22 11.01 65.14
CA LYS A 428 0.02 10.51 65.74
C LYS A 428 0.04 8.99 65.68
#